data_AF-A6KRC5-F1
#
_entry.id   AF-A6KRC5-F1
#
_cell.length_a   1.000
_cell.length_b   1.000
_cell.length_c   1.000
_cell.angle_alpha   90.00
_cell.angle_beta   90.00
_cell.angle_gamma   90.00
#
_symmetry.space_group_name_H-M   'P 1'
#
loop_
_entity.id
_entity.type
_entity.pdbx_description
1 polymer ?
#
loop_
_entity_poly.entity_id
_entity_poly.type
_entity_poly.pdbx_seq_one_letter_code
_entity_poly.pdbx_strand_id
1 'polypeptide(L)' 'MKPDTKRQRSLYREILFLSLVSLGRENIDIEAFDNEYGLAYRSLSSEILEKLQKIDAPPSISVEWCRKCFGAPLI' A
#
# COMPACT_ATOMS: atom_id res chain seq x y z
N MET A 1 -1.30 30.77 4.82
CA MET A 1 -2.03 29.53 4.52
C MET A 1 -1.11 28.66 3.69
N LYS A 2 -0.84 27.41 4.10
CA LYS A 2 0.00 26.51 3.30
C LYS A 2 -0.77 26.21 2.00
N PRO A 3 -0.12 26.23 0.83
CA PRO A 3 -0.80 26.00 -0.45
C PRO A 3 -1.51 24.64 -0.39
N ASP A 4 -2.65 24.52 -1.07
CA ASP A 4 -3.44 23.30 -1.23
C ASP A 4 -2.57 22.14 -1.73
N THR A 5 -1.86 21.48 -0.82
CA THR A 5 -1.11 20.27 -1.10
C THR A 5 -2.13 19.19 -1.32
N LYS A 6 -2.53 19.01 -2.58
CA LYS A 6 -3.35 17.90 -3.05
C LYS A 6 -2.82 16.63 -2.37
N ARG A 7 -3.65 16.05 -1.49
CA ARG A 7 -3.24 14.95 -0.62
C ARG A 7 -2.62 13.84 -1.46
N GLN A 8 -1.31 13.67 -1.36
CA GLN A 8 -0.62 12.59 -2.06
C GLN A 8 -1.13 11.26 -1.50
N ARG A 9 -1.59 10.39 -2.39
CA ARG A 9 -2.01 9.04 -2.05
C ARG A 9 -0.82 8.12 -2.27
N SER A 10 -0.62 7.23 -1.30
CA SER A 10 0.39 6.18 -1.33
C SER A 10 0.22 5.30 -2.57
N LEU A 11 1.31 5.02 -3.28
CA LEU A 11 1.33 4.08 -4.39
C LEU A 11 0.83 2.70 -3.97
N TYR A 12 1.23 2.22 -2.79
CA TYR A 12 0.69 0.99 -2.21
C TYR A 12 -0.84 1.01 -2.16
N ARG A 13 -1.45 2.13 -1.69
CA ARG A 13 -2.91 2.25 -1.62
C ARG A 13 -3.57 2.34 -2.99
N GLU A 14 -2.96 3.04 -3.94
CA GLU A 14 -3.49 3.17 -5.30
C GLU A 14 -3.45 1.83 -6.05
N ILE A 15 -2.34 1.09 -5.94
CA ILE A 15 -2.19 -0.24 -6.56
C ILE A 15 -3.11 -1.25 -5.90
N LEU A 16 -3.22 -1.25 -4.56
CA LEU A 16 -4.17 -2.09 -3.84
C LEU A 16 -5.61 -1.77 -4.26
N PHE A 17 -5.98 -0.50 -4.30
CA PHE A 17 -7.31 -0.08 -4.74
C PHE A 17 -7.61 -0.56 -6.16
N LEU A 18 -6.69 -0.30 -7.10
CA LEU A 18 -6.83 -0.73 -8.49
C LEU A 18 -7.00 -2.25 -8.59
N SER A 19 -6.22 -3.02 -7.84
CA SER A 19 -6.32 -4.49 -7.80
C SER A 19 -7.69 -4.94 -7.29
N LEU A 20 -8.16 -4.36 -6.18
CA LEU A 20 -9.45 -4.71 -5.58
C LEU A 20 -10.64 -4.35 -6.47
N VAL A 21 -10.64 -3.17 -7.11
CA VAL A 21 -11.76 -2.77 -7.97
C VAL A 21 -11.75 -3.50 -9.32
N SER A 22 -10.58 -3.88 -9.83
CA SER A 22 -10.47 -4.55 -11.13
C SER A 22 -10.70 -6.05 -11.05
N LEU A 23 -10.24 -6.68 -9.97
CA LEU A 23 -10.29 -8.13 -9.80
C LEU A 23 -11.41 -8.58 -8.84
N GLY A 24 -11.98 -7.68 -8.05
CA GLY A 24 -12.95 -8.02 -7.00
C GLY A 24 -12.24 -8.35 -5.68
N ARG A 25 -12.79 -7.87 -4.56
CA ARG A 25 -12.18 -8.03 -3.23
C ARG A 25 -12.08 -9.50 -2.82
N GLU A 26 -13.06 -10.30 -3.20
CA GLU A 26 -13.13 -11.74 -2.95
C GLU A 26 -12.05 -12.54 -3.68
N ASN A 27 -11.43 -11.96 -4.72
CA ASN A 27 -10.39 -12.59 -5.52
C ASN A 27 -8.97 -12.16 -5.12
N ILE A 28 -8.83 -11.23 -4.16
CA ILE A 28 -7.54 -10.74 -3.68
C ILE A 28 -7.31 -11.16 -2.24
N ASP A 29 -6.29 -11.99 -2.04
CA ASP A 29 -5.70 -12.20 -0.73
C ASP A 29 -4.82 -10.98 -0.37
N ILE A 30 -5.29 -10.19 0.61
CA ILE A 30 -4.61 -8.96 1.05
C ILE A 30 -3.24 -9.27 1.68
N GLU A 31 -3.11 -10.38 2.40
CA GLU A 31 -1.85 -10.75 3.05
C GLU A 31 -0.83 -11.20 1.99
N ALA A 32 -1.26 -11.96 0.99
CA ALA A 32 -0.41 -12.28 -0.16
C ALA A 32 0.01 -11.02 -0.93
N PHE A 33 -0.93 -10.11 -1.19
CA PHE A 33 -0.65 -8.83 -1.87
C PHE A 33 0.37 -7.98 -1.10
N ASP A 34 0.21 -7.84 0.22
CA ASP A 34 1.11 -7.06 1.08
C ASP A 34 2.55 -7.60 1.01
N ASN A 35 2.69 -8.93 1.06
CA ASN A 35 3.99 -9.61 0.96
C ASN A 35 4.65 -9.39 -0.40
N GLU A 36 3.91 -9.57 -1.49
CA GLU A 36 4.40 -9.37 -2.86
C GLU A 36 4.78 -7.90 -3.11
N TYR A 37 3.96 -6.96 -2.64
CA TYR A 37 4.31 -5.53 -2.70
C TYR A 37 5.60 -5.24 -1.94
N GLY A 38 5.76 -5.80 -0.73
CA GLY A 38 6.98 -5.64 0.05
C GLY A 38 8.22 -6.21 -0.65
N LEU A 39 8.10 -7.36 -1.31
CA LEU A 39 9.19 -7.94 -2.11
C LEU A 39 9.53 -7.07 -3.32
N ALA A 40 8.53 -6.62 -4.07
CA ALA A 40 8.70 -5.73 -5.21
C ALA A 40 9.31 -4.38 -4.79
N TYR A 41 8.88 -3.82 -3.66
CA TYR A 41 9.42 -2.56 -3.13
C TYR A 41 10.91 -2.71 -2.75
N ARG A 42 11.29 -3.84 -2.15
CA ARG A 42 12.70 -4.13 -1.78
C ARG A 42 13.59 -4.44 -2.98
N SER A 43 13.03 -4.87 -4.11
CA SER A 43 13.79 -5.13 -5.34
C SER A 43 13.99 -3.89 -6.21
N LEU A 44 13.39 -2.75 -5.85
CA LEU A 44 13.60 -1.49 -6.54
C LEU A 44 15.05 -1.01 -6.42
N SER A 45 15.55 -0.40 -7.50
CA SER A 45 16.86 0.24 -7.52
C SER A 45 16.87 1.49 -6.63
N SER A 46 18.06 1.86 -6.13
CA SER A 46 18.24 3.05 -5.29
C SER A 46 17.75 4.33 -5.97
N GLU A 47 17.92 4.46 -7.29
CA GLU A 47 17.45 5.61 -8.07
C GLU A 47 15.91 5.76 -8.03
N ILE A 48 15.18 4.63 -8.04
CA ILE A 48 13.72 4.65 -7.95
C ILE A 48 13.30 4.93 -6.50
N LEU A 49 13.97 4.30 -5.53
CA LEU A 49 13.69 4.51 -4.11
C LEU A 49 13.86 5.97 -3.68
N GLU A 50 14.82 6.70 -4.24
CA GLU A 50 15.01 8.14 -3.99
C GLU A 50 13.86 9.01 -4.49
N LYS A 51 13.11 8.56 -5.51
CA LYS A 51 11.95 9.26 -6.07
C LYS A 51 10.65 8.97 -5.30
N LEU A 52 10.63 7.89 -4.50
CA LEU A 52 9.46 7.46 -3.74
C LEU A 52 9.28 8.27 -2.46
N GLN A 53 8.02 8.41 -2.03
CA GLN A 53 7.70 9.00 -0.74
C GLN A 53 7.65 7.93 0.34
N LYS A 54 7.90 8.31 1.59
CA LYS A 54 7.79 7.37 2.74
C LYS A 54 6.42 6.70 2.84
N ILE A 55 5.37 7.36 2.35
CA ILE A 55 4.00 6.83 2.33
C ILE A 55 3.81 5.70 1.32
N ASP A 56 4.73 5.52 0.37
CA ASP A 56 4.69 4.46 -0.64
C ASP A 56 5.27 3.15 -0.11
N ALA A 57 5.90 3.15 1.06
CA ALA A 57 6.39 1.93 1.68
C ALA A 57 5.24 0.93 1.97
N PRO A 58 5.53 -0.39 2.00
CA PRO A 58 4.57 -1.40 2.45
C PRO A 58 4.03 -1.08 3.86
N PRO A 59 2.87 -1.65 4.23
CA PRO A 59 2.38 -1.56 5.60
C PRO A 59 3.45 -2.04 6.58
N SER A 60 3.50 -1.40 7.76
CA SER A 60 4.37 -1.89 8.83
C SER A 60 3.77 -3.16 9.45
N ILE A 61 4.61 -3.95 10.10
CA ILE A 61 4.20 -5.12 10.89
C ILE A 61 3.04 -4.75 11.84
N SER A 62 3.10 -3.60 12.50
CA SER A 62 2.02 -3.15 13.38
C SER A 62 0.69 -2.92 12.64
N VAL A 63 0.73 -2.40 11.42
CA VAL A 63 -0.46 -2.20 10.58
C VAL A 63 -1.04 -3.53 10.11
N GLU A 64 -0.19 -4.49 9.74
CA GLU A 64 -0.61 -5.86 9.41
C GLU A 64 -1.30 -6.52 10.62
N TRP A 65 -0.71 -6.41 11.82
CA TRP A 65 -1.33 -6.88 13.06
C TRP A 65 -2.65 -6.19 13.37
N CYS A 66 -2.76 -4.87 13.17
CA CYS A 66 -4.03 -4.16 13.33
C CYS A 66 -5.13 -4.75 12.44
N ARG A 67 -4.83 -5.10 11.18
CA ARG A 67 -5.80 -5.75 10.27
C ARG A 67 -6.22 -7.13 10.76
N LYS A 68 -5.28 -7.91 11.31
CA LYS A 68 -5.58 -9.24 11.88
C LYS A 68 -6.46 -9.14 13.14
N CYS A 69 -6.20 -8.15 14.00
CA CYS A 69 -6.95 -7.98 15.25
C CYS A 69 -8.31 -7.31 15.08
N PHE A 70 -8.41 -6.30 14.21
CA PHE A 70 -9.63 -5.47 14.06
C PHE A 70 -10.40 -5.76 12.76
N GLY A 71 -9.88 -6.63 11.91
CA GLY A 71 -10.39 -6.83 10.55
C GLY A 71 -9.93 -5.74 9.59
N ALA A 72 -10.22 -5.94 8.31
CA ALA A 72 -9.97 -4.92 7.29
C ALA A 72 -10.83 -3.68 7.59
N PRO A 73 -10.28 -2.45 7.46
CA PRO A 73 -11.09 -1.23 7.53
C PRO A 73 -12.27 -1.35 6.56
N LEU A 74 -13.47 -0.98 7.01
CA LEU A 74 -14.60 -0.76 6.09
C LEU A 74 -14.23 0.46 5.24
N ILE A 75 -13.79 0.22 4.02
CA ILE A 75 -13.44 1.24 3.02
C ILE A 75 -14.69 1.63 2.26
#